data_AF-A0A9D5QBS5-F1
#
_entry.id   AF-A0A9D5QBS5-F1
#
_cell.length_a   1.000
_cell.length_b   1.000
_cell.length_c   1.000
_cell.angle_alpha   90.00
_cell.angle_beta   90.00
_cell.angle_gamma   90.00
#
_symmetry.space_group_name_H-M   'P 1'
#
loop_
_entity.id
_entity.type
_entity.pdbx_description
1 polymer ?
#
loop_
_entity_poly.entity_id
_entity_poly.type
_entity_poly.pdbx_seq_one_letter_code
_entity_poly.pdbx_strand_id
1 'polypeptide(L)'
;KRLGEIAAAARGLKYDDAARHGREGMVGERGNKEIGMHAVRAGDIVGDHTVLFAGPGERIELRHSAHSRENFARGAVTAAKWLSNRGPGLYSMRDVLEI
;
A
#
# COMPACT_ATOMS: atom_id res chain seq x y z
N LYS A 1 3.55 1.97 -3.88
CA LYS A 1 4.55 0.88 -3.99
C LYS A 1 4.45 -0.10 -2.82
N ARG A 2 4.61 0.35 -1.57
CA ARG A 2 4.68 -0.50 -0.36
C ARG A 2 3.62 -1.61 -0.24
N LEU A 3 2.34 -1.32 -0.50
CA LEU A 3 1.28 -2.34 -0.47
C LEU A 3 1.51 -3.47 -1.49
N GLY A 4 1.99 -3.13 -2.69
CA GLY A 4 2.33 -4.10 -3.72
C GLY A 4 3.55 -4.94 -3.35
N GLU A 5 4.55 -4.36 -2.68
CA GLU A 5 5.71 -5.11 -2.17
C GLU A 5 5.31 -6.12 -1.09
N ILE A 6 4.44 -5.73 -0.17
CA ILE A 6 3.90 -6.63 0.87
C ILE A 6 3.10 -7.76 0.22
N ALA A 7 2.23 -7.44 -0.75
CA ALA A 7 1.47 -8.45 -1.49
C ALA A 7 2.36 -9.42 -2.28
N ALA A 8 3.44 -8.93 -2.90
CA ALA A 8 4.41 -9.77 -3.59
C ALA A 8 5.13 -10.70 -2.61
N ALA A 9 5.65 -10.16 -1.51
CA ALA A 9 6.36 -10.92 -0.49
C ALA A 9 5.47 -12.01 0.14
N ALA A 10 4.22 -11.69 0.46
CA ALA A 10 3.25 -12.66 0.99
C ALA A 10 2.95 -13.81 0.00
N ARG A 11 3.18 -13.61 -1.30
CA ARG A 11 3.03 -14.63 -2.34
C ARG A 11 4.35 -15.30 -2.74
N GLY A 12 5.46 -15.02 -2.05
CA GLY A 12 6.78 -15.53 -2.40
C GLY A 12 7.33 -14.98 -3.73
N LEU A 13 6.87 -13.80 -4.16
CA LEU A 13 7.28 -13.15 -5.40
C LEU A 13 8.23 -11.98 -5.13
N LYS A 14 9.12 -11.70 -6.09
CA LYS A 14 9.84 -10.42 -6.14
C LYS A 14 8.94 -9.37 -6.78
N TYR A 15 8.82 -8.20 -6.12
CA TYR A 15 7.95 -7.13 -6.59
C TYR A 15 8.28 -6.68 -8.01
N ASP A 16 9.56 -6.44 -8.30
CA ASP A 16 10.00 -5.90 -9.58
C ASP A 16 9.71 -6.86 -10.75
N ASP A 17 9.68 -8.18 -10.50
CA ASP A 17 9.33 -9.18 -11.51
C ASP A 17 7.81 -9.27 -11.74
N ALA A 18 7.03 -9.12 -10.66
CA ALA A 18 5.58 -9.33 -10.65
C ALA A 18 4.78 -8.08 -11.04
N ALA A 19 5.30 -6.88 -10.79
CA ALA A 19 4.57 -5.63 -10.99
C ALA A 19 4.30 -5.34 -12.48
N ARG A 20 3.10 -4.84 -12.79
CA ARG A 20 2.73 -4.28 -14.10
C ARG A 20 2.11 -2.91 -13.91
N HIS A 21 2.76 -1.87 -14.42
CA HIS A 21 2.40 -0.46 -14.19
C HIS A 21 1.42 0.12 -15.20
N GLY A 22 0.87 -0.72 -16.08
CA GLY A 22 -0.05 -0.34 -17.13
C GLY A 22 -0.28 -1.49 -18.08
N ARG A 23 -1.32 -1.38 -18.90
CA ARG A 23 -1.63 -2.28 -20.00
C ARG A 23 -2.16 -1.40 -21.14
N GLU A 24 -1.57 -1.52 -22.33
CA GLU A 24 -1.91 -0.71 -23.50
C GLU A 24 -1.93 -1.60 -24.75
N GLY A 25 -2.96 -1.44 -25.59
CA GLY A 25 -3.15 -2.29 -26.77
C GLY A 25 -3.48 -3.75 -26.46
N MET A 26 -3.04 -4.66 -27.33
CA MET A 26 -3.32 -6.10 -27.23
C MET A 26 -2.26 -6.82 -26.38
N VAL A 27 -2.35 -6.69 -25.05
CA VAL A 27 -1.38 -7.27 -24.10
C VAL A 27 -1.57 -8.76 -23.79
N GLY A 28 -2.68 -9.35 -24.23
CA GLY A 28 -3.03 -10.75 -23.93
C GLY A 28 -3.54 -10.99 -22.50
N GLU A 29 -3.68 -12.28 -22.16
CA GLU A 29 -4.21 -12.74 -20.88
C GLU A 29 -3.34 -12.29 -19.70
N ARG A 30 -3.95 -12.15 -18.52
CA ARG A 30 -3.25 -11.79 -17.28
C ARG A 30 -2.56 -12.99 -16.66
N GLY A 31 -1.24 -12.93 -16.56
CA GLY A 31 -0.45 -13.97 -15.90
C GLY A 31 -0.75 -14.09 -14.40
N ASN A 32 -0.76 -15.32 -13.89
CA ASN A 32 -1.09 -15.63 -12.49
C ASN A 32 -0.18 -14.93 -11.45
N LYS A 33 1.06 -14.60 -11.83
CA LYS A 33 2.02 -13.93 -10.95
C LYS A 33 1.94 -12.41 -11.01
N GLU A 34 1.17 -11.83 -11.92
CA GLU A 34 1.13 -10.39 -12.09
C GLU A 34 0.46 -9.69 -10.90
N ILE A 35 0.97 -8.50 -10.58
CA ILE A 35 0.37 -7.54 -9.64
C ILE A 35 0.17 -6.24 -10.41
N GLY A 36 -1.10 -5.89 -10.64
CA GLY A 36 -1.46 -4.67 -11.37
C GLY A 36 -1.26 -3.45 -10.50
N MET A 37 -0.55 -2.44 -11.02
CA MET A 37 -0.29 -1.18 -10.35
C MET A 37 -0.91 -0.06 -11.18
N HIS A 38 -1.94 0.60 -10.63
CA HIS A 38 -2.61 1.73 -11.28
C HIS A 38 -2.46 2.99 -10.43
N ALA A 39 -2.22 4.11 -11.10
CA ALA A 39 -1.99 5.40 -10.48
C ALA A 39 -2.89 6.44 -11.15
N VAL A 40 -3.99 6.77 -10.49
CA VAL A 40 -4.91 7.82 -10.95
C VAL A 40 -4.41 9.17 -10.43
N ARG A 41 -4.56 10.22 -11.25
CA ARG A 41 -4.30 11.62 -10.88
C ARG A 41 -5.54 12.43 -11.25
N ALA A 42 -6.20 13.01 -10.25
CA ALA A 42 -7.41 13.78 -10.46
C ALA A 42 -7.62 14.80 -9.34
N GLY A 43 -7.89 16.04 -9.72
CA GLY A 43 -8.35 17.10 -8.82
C GLY A 43 -7.52 17.27 -7.55
N ASP A 44 -8.23 17.37 -6.43
CA ASP A 44 -7.75 17.64 -5.08
C ASP A 44 -7.66 16.39 -4.19
N ILE A 45 -7.70 15.19 -4.80
CA ILE A 45 -7.58 13.92 -4.08
C ILE A 45 -6.26 13.88 -3.31
N VAL A 46 -6.34 13.88 -1.98
CA VAL A 46 -5.16 13.87 -1.10
C VAL A 46 -4.39 12.55 -1.23
N GLY A 47 -5.11 11.42 -1.27
CA GLY A 47 -4.52 10.12 -1.50
C GLY A 47 -5.47 8.96 -1.20
N ASP A 48 -5.81 8.22 -2.26
CA ASP A 48 -6.59 6.98 -2.21
C ASP A 48 -5.71 5.80 -2.60
N HIS A 49 -5.79 4.73 -1.82
CA HIS A 49 -5.11 3.47 -2.11
C HIS A 49 -6.09 2.31 -1.92
N THR A 50 -6.28 1.51 -2.97
CA THR A 50 -7.10 0.30 -2.92
C THR A 50 -6.26 -0.90 -3.33
N VAL A 51 -6.29 -1.96 -2.53
CA VAL A 51 -5.83 -3.30 -2.91
C VAL A 51 -7.06 -4.13 -3.23
N LEU A 52 -7.18 -4.56 -4.48
CA LEU A 52 -8.28 -5.39 -4.97
C LEU A 52 -7.81 -6.84 -5.12
N PHE A 53 -8.47 -7.75 -4.42
CA PHE A 53 -8.39 -9.19 -4.65
C PHE A 53 -9.68 -9.62 -5.36
N ALA A 54 -9.56 -10.11 -6.59
CA ALA A 54 -10.71 -10.53 -7.40
C ALA A 54 -10.59 -12.01 -7.77
N GLY A 55 -11.62 -12.78 -7.48
CA GLY A 55 -11.75 -14.19 -7.82
C GLY A 55 -13.06 -14.47 -8.56
N PRO A 56 -13.32 -15.72 -8.97
CA PRO A 56 -14.58 -16.09 -9.59
C PRO A 56 -15.76 -15.82 -8.64
N GLY A 57 -16.69 -14.96 -9.05
CA GLY A 57 -17.91 -14.67 -8.29
C GLY A 57 -17.78 -13.70 -7.11
N GLU A 58 -16.57 -13.27 -6.74
CA GLU A 58 -16.37 -12.38 -5.59
C GLU A 58 -15.15 -11.45 -5.71
N ARG A 59 -15.14 -10.43 -4.85
CA ARG A 59 -13.98 -9.56 -4.66
C ARG A 59 -13.87 -9.07 -3.22
N ILE A 60 -12.63 -8.88 -2.77
CA ILE A 60 -12.28 -8.23 -1.50
C ILE A 60 -11.47 -6.98 -1.82
N GLU A 61 -11.88 -5.86 -1.22
CA GLU A 61 -11.21 -4.56 -1.37
C GLU A 61 -10.72 -4.05 -0.02
N LEU A 62 -9.43 -3.74 0.06
CA LEU A 62 -8.83 -3.04 1.18
C LEU A 62 -8.52 -1.61 0.75
N ARG A 63 -9.28 -0.64 1.26
CA ARG A 63 -9.18 0.76 0.86
C ARG A 63 -8.75 1.66 2.01
N HIS A 64 -7.79 2.53 1.74
CA HIS A 64 -7.42 3.66 2.60
C HIS A 64 -7.61 4.96 1.81
N SER A 65 -8.48 5.83 2.31
CA SER A 65 -8.78 7.13 1.73
C SER A 65 -8.44 8.23 2.73
N ALA A 66 -7.51 9.11 2.37
CA ALA A 66 -7.13 10.26 3.19
C ALA A 66 -8.00 11.47 2.83
N HIS A 67 -8.76 11.98 3.80
CA HIS A 67 -9.57 13.19 3.63
C HIS A 67 -8.74 14.49 3.79
N SER A 68 -7.62 14.42 4.50
CA SER A 68 -6.70 15.53 4.70
C SER A 68 -5.30 14.98 4.99
N ARG A 69 -4.28 15.85 5.02
CA ARG A 69 -2.91 15.48 5.43
C ARG A 69 -2.72 15.42 6.94
N GLU A 70 -3.75 15.77 7.71
CA GLU A 70 -3.69 15.84 9.17
C GLU A 70 -3.49 14.45 9.80
N ASN A 71 -4.00 13.39 9.16
CA ASN A 71 -3.77 12.01 9.58
C ASN A 71 -2.26 11.68 9.72
N PHE A 72 -1.44 12.11 8.77
CA PHE A 72 0.00 11.89 8.80
C PHE A 72 0.67 12.75 9.88
N ALA A 73 0.27 14.01 10.01
CA ALA A 73 0.79 14.92 11.03
C ALA A 73 0.48 14.40 12.45
N ARG A 74 -0.75 13.94 12.69
CA ARG A 74 -1.15 13.30 13.95
C ARG A 74 -0.34 12.04 14.22
N GLY A 75 -0.10 11.21 13.21
CA GLY A 75 0.76 10.02 13.33
C GLY A 75 2.19 10.36 13.77
N ALA A 76 2.79 11.41 13.19
CA ALA A 76 4.11 11.88 13.57
C ALA A 76 4.16 12.40 15.02
N VAL A 77 3.16 13.17 15.46
CA VAL A 77 3.05 13.64 16.85
C VAL A 77 2.88 12.47 17.82
N THR A 78 2.07 11.47 17.47
CA THR A 78 1.91 10.24 18.26
C THR A 78 3.24 9.50 18.39
N ALA A 79 3.97 9.32 17.28
CA ALA A 79 5.28 8.68 17.30
C ALA A 79 6.30 9.46 18.17
N ALA A 80 6.31 10.78 18.10
CA ALA A 80 7.17 11.62 18.94
C ALA A 80 6.87 11.47 20.44
N LYS A 81 5.58 11.40 20.81
CA LYS A 81 5.16 11.11 22.19
C LYS A 81 5.54 9.69 22.62
N TRP A 82 5.41 8.72 21.74
CA TRP A 82 5.79 7.33 22.01
C TRP A 82 7.30 7.19 22.23
N LEU A 83 8.12 7.95 21.49
CA LEU A 83 9.58 7.94 21.59
C LEU A 83 10.13 8.51 22.90
N SER A 84 9.38 9.36 23.62
CA SER A 84 9.90 10.04 24.83
C SER A 84 10.34 9.09 25.94
N ASN A 85 9.86 7.85 25.92
CA ASN A 85 10.19 6.81 26.90
C ASN A 85 10.92 5.61 26.27
N ARG A 86 11.58 5.77 25.11
CA ARG A 86 12.27 4.70 24.39
C ARG A 86 13.77 4.95 24.32
N GLY A 87 14.55 3.88 24.35
CA GLY A 87 16.00 3.93 24.14
C GLY A 87 16.37 4.26 22.69
N PRO A 88 17.67 4.43 22.39
CA PRO A 88 18.13 4.61 21.02
C PRO A 88 17.86 3.35 20.19
N GLY A 89 17.34 3.54 18.98
CA GLY A 89 17.01 2.46 18.06
C GLY A 89 16.39 2.98 16.76
N LEU A 90 16.24 2.09 15.78
CA LEU A 90 15.50 2.37 14.55
C LEU A 90 14.10 1.78 14.69
N TYR A 91 13.11 2.67 14.77
CA TYR A 91 11.71 2.32 14.95
C TYR A 91 10.88 2.66 13.71
N SER A 92 9.71 2.04 13.62
CA SER A 92 8.72 2.23 12.58
C SER A 92 7.34 2.48 13.19
N MET A 93 6.35 2.82 12.35
CA MET A 93 4.96 2.93 12.82
C MET A 93 4.38 1.59 13.29
N ARG A 94 4.98 0.45 12.96
CA ARG A 94 4.58 -0.85 13.51
C ARG A 94 4.88 -0.94 15.00
N ASP A 95 6.06 -0.47 15.41
CA ASP A 95 6.45 -0.40 16.82
C ASP A 95 5.57 0.58 17.61
N VAL A 96 5.21 1.70 16.99
CA VAL A 96 4.33 2.72 17.59
C VAL A 96 2.90 2.21 17.76
N LEU A 97 2.40 1.40 16.81
CA LEU A 97 1.04 0.87 16.80
C LEU A 97 0.93 -0.53 17.43
N GLU A 98 2.05 -1.12 17.84
CA GLU A 98 2.13 -2.45 18.47
C GLU A 98 1.60 -3.58 17.56
N ILE A 99 2.01 -3.58 16.28
CA ILE A 99 1.59 -4.55 15.24
C ILE A 99 2.73 -5.12 14.40
#